data_AF-A0AAV4G5R4-F1
#
_entry.id   AF-A0AAV4G5R4-F1
#
_cell.length_a   1.000
_cell.length_b   1.000
_cell.length_c   1.000
_cell.angle_alpha   90.00
_cell.angle_beta   90.00
_cell.angle_gamma   90.00
#
_symmetry.space_group_name_H-M   'P 1'
#
loop_
_entity.id
_entity.type
_entity.pdbx_description
1 polymer ?
#
loop_
_entity_poly.entity_id
_entity_poly.type
_entity_poly.pdbx_seq_one_letter_code
_entity_poly.pdbx_strand_id
1 'polypeptide(L)'
;MSLNLVSQSLDLDLGPSKSDLQQKQKSKKKDKEVQNALDHINTNRQGVKKQLRKVEQRQKRTSAEKRKKRKLKSGIEKYQEEKGQDYTQSNLVALKHITDLGKVSRDISEKILYKHPCRLSRDVKQKQKEEEVSLFTEEDFQKFAKEYKPNIR
;
A
#
# COMPACT_ATOMS: atom_id res chain seq x y z
N MET A 1 1.16 0.62 13.30
CA MET A 1 0.95 -0.75 12.78
C MET A 1 1.88 -0.94 11.59
N SER A 2 2.85 -1.85 11.66
CA SER A 2 3.78 -2.12 10.56
C SER A 2 3.16 -3.10 9.56
N LEU A 3 3.36 -2.86 8.27
CA LEU A 3 2.81 -3.69 7.19
C LEU A 3 3.27 -5.15 7.30
N ASN A 4 4.50 -5.40 7.77
CA ASN A 4 5.02 -6.75 7.98
C ASN A 4 4.28 -7.52 9.09
N LEU A 5 3.86 -6.83 10.15
CA LEU A 5 3.11 -7.47 11.23
C LEU A 5 1.72 -7.90 10.76
N VAL A 6 1.09 -7.04 9.95
CA VAL A 6 -0.23 -7.30 9.34
C VAL A 6 -0.15 -8.40 8.28
N SER A 7 0.91 -8.43 7.48
CA SER A 7 1.11 -9.49 6.47
C SER A 7 1.39 -10.85 7.10
N GLN A 8 2.17 -10.90 8.19
CA GLN A 8 2.40 -12.13 8.96
C GLN A 8 1.14 -12.63 9.68
N SER A 9 0.31 -11.73 10.22
CA SER A 9 -0.94 -12.15 10.88
C SER A 9 -2.03 -12.66 9.93
N LEU A 10 -1.87 -12.44 8.63
CA LEU A 10 -2.84 -12.78 7.59
C LEU A 10 -2.29 -13.81 6.58
N ASP A 11 -1.12 -14.40 6.86
CA ASP A 11 -0.41 -15.35 5.98
C ASP A 11 -0.34 -14.90 4.51
N LEU A 12 -0.10 -13.60 4.30
CA LEU A 12 0.00 -13.03 2.96
C LEU A 12 1.44 -13.11 2.47
N ASP A 13 1.68 -13.93 1.44
CA ASP A 13 2.96 -14.04 0.71
C ASP A 13 3.22 -12.79 -0.14
N LEU A 14 3.48 -11.67 0.54
CA LEU A 14 3.92 -10.43 -0.08
C LEU A 14 5.45 -10.41 -0.05
N GLY A 15 6.06 -10.69 -1.20
CA GLY A 15 7.48 -10.39 -1.44
C GLY A 15 7.79 -8.90 -1.15
N PRO A 16 9.07 -8.53 -0.98
CA PRO A 16 9.46 -7.22 -0.47
C PRO A 16 8.84 -6.09 -1.29
N SER A 17 8.19 -5.15 -0.60
CA SER A 17 7.37 -4.11 -1.21
C SER A 17 8.21 -3.14 -2.06
N LYS A 18 7.61 -2.52 -3.09
CA LYS A 18 8.31 -1.55 -3.96
C LYS A 18 8.84 -0.32 -3.19
N SER A 19 8.23 0.02 -2.05
CA SER A 19 8.76 1.01 -1.10
C SER A 19 10.10 0.60 -0.50
N ASP A 20 10.29 -0.70 -0.21
CA ASP A 20 11.56 -1.24 0.29
C ASP A 20 12.64 -1.22 -0.79
N LEU A 21 12.25 -1.42 -2.06
CA LEU A 21 13.16 -1.40 -3.22
C LEU A 21 13.62 0.02 -3.59
N GLN A 22 12.76 1.03 -3.48
CA GLN A 22 13.11 2.43 -3.77
C GLN A 22 13.90 3.08 -2.63
N GLN A 23 13.61 2.73 -1.38
CA GLN A 23 14.48 3.09 -0.25
C GLN A 23 15.86 2.44 -0.41
N LYS A 24 15.94 1.18 -0.86
CA LYS A 24 17.22 0.50 -1.18
C LYS A 24 18.03 1.17 -2.28
N GLN A 25 17.43 1.87 -3.26
CA GLN A 25 18.20 2.52 -4.32
C GLN A 25 18.77 3.89 -3.93
N LYS A 26 18.03 4.68 -3.14
CA LYS A 26 18.53 5.93 -2.54
C LYS A 26 19.45 5.67 -1.35
N SER A 27 19.22 4.59 -0.60
CA SER A 27 20.18 4.10 0.41
C SER A 27 21.44 3.61 -0.30
N LYS A 28 21.40 2.77 -1.34
CA LYS A 28 22.61 2.27 -2.03
C LYS A 28 23.62 3.34 -2.48
N LYS A 29 23.17 4.56 -2.86
CA LYS A 29 24.11 5.66 -3.19
C LYS A 29 24.74 6.31 -1.95
N LYS A 30 23.97 6.50 -0.86
CA LYS A 30 24.50 6.96 0.43
C LYS A 30 25.32 5.88 1.13
N ASP A 31 24.86 4.64 1.05
CA ASP A 31 25.52 3.44 1.55
C ASP A 31 26.86 3.27 0.84
N LYS A 32 27.00 3.54 -0.47
CA LYS A 32 28.32 3.51 -1.14
C LYS A 32 29.31 4.55 -0.60
N GLU A 33 28.88 5.78 -0.30
CA GLU A 33 29.75 6.78 0.35
C GLU A 33 30.05 6.45 1.81
N VAL A 34 29.08 5.88 2.54
CA VAL A 34 29.23 5.44 3.95
C VAL A 34 30.04 4.15 4.05
N GLN A 35 29.96 3.25 3.07
CA GLN A 35 30.74 2.01 2.95
C GLN A 35 32.22 2.35 2.74
N ASN A 36 32.55 3.31 1.86
CA ASN A 36 33.92 3.80 1.72
C ASN A 36 34.50 4.38 3.03
N ALA A 37 33.66 4.95 3.90
CA ALA A 37 34.07 5.39 5.24
C ALA A 37 34.16 4.23 6.25
N LEU A 38 33.26 3.25 6.19
CA LEU A 38 33.23 2.04 7.02
C LEU A 38 34.36 1.05 6.71
N ASP A 39 34.81 0.98 5.45
CA ASP A 39 35.94 0.16 5.00
C ASP A 39 37.26 0.60 5.66
N HIS A 40 37.34 1.86 6.05
CA HIS A 40 38.46 2.41 6.81
C HIS A 40 38.28 2.26 8.34
N ILE A 41 37.06 2.08 8.84
CA ILE A 41 36.75 1.92 10.27
C ILE A 41 37.20 0.55 10.79
N ASN A 42 37.20 -0.49 9.95
CA ASN A 42 37.63 -1.84 10.34
C ASN A 42 39.17 -2.00 10.43
N THR A 43 39.92 -1.00 10.00
CA THR A 43 41.36 -0.95 10.26
C THR A 43 41.59 -0.36 11.66
N ASN A 44 42.17 -1.12 12.59
CA ASN A 44 42.50 -0.61 13.93
C ASN A 44 43.68 0.39 13.93
N ARG A 45 43.86 1.12 12.81
CA ARG A 45 44.90 2.11 12.58
C ARG A 45 44.47 3.42 13.23
N GLN A 46 45.13 3.78 14.33
CA GLN A 46 44.86 4.99 15.11
C GLN A 46 44.86 6.28 14.25
N GLY A 47 45.67 6.31 13.18
CA GLY A 47 45.73 7.43 12.23
C GLY A 47 44.42 7.69 11.48
N VAL A 48 43.71 6.64 11.06
CA VAL A 48 42.44 6.73 10.33
C VAL A 48 41.34 7.28 11.24
N LYS A 49 41.25 6.76 12.48
CA LYS A 49 40.32 7.27 13.50
C LYS A 49 40.55 8.75 13.81
N LYS A 50 41.82 9.20 13.85
CA LYS A 50 42.18 10.61 14.07
C LYS A 50 41.76 11.50 12.89
N GLN A 51 41.88 11.03 11.66
CA GLN A 51 41.44 11.75 10.46
C GLN A 51 39.91 11.86 10.38
N LEU A 52 39.18 10.77 10.63
CA LEU A 52 37.72 10.78 10.68
C LEU A 52 37.19 11.74 11.75
N ARG A 53 37.73 11.70 12.97
CA ARG A 53 37.38 12.66 14.03
C ARG A 53 37.61 14.11 13.60
N LYS A 54 38.69 14.41 12.87
CA LYS A 54 38.95 15.77 12.32
C LYS A 54 37.91 16.17 11.28
N VAL A 55 37.50 15.26 10.40
CA VAL A 55 36.47 15.53 9.37
C VAL A 55 35.11 15.77 10.02
N GLU A 56 34.68 14.91 10.94
CA GLU A 56 33.43 15.09 11.69
C GLU A 56 33.43 16.40 12.48
N GLN A 57 34.55 16.74 13.13
CA GLN A 57 34.65 17.97 13.91
C GLN A 57 34.59 19.21 13.01
N ARG A 58 35.18 19.17 11.80
CA ARG A 58 35.04 20.23 10.79
C ARG A 58 33.59 20.36 10.29
N GLN A 59 32.90 19.25 10.03
CA GLN A 59 31.49 19.28 9.63
C GLN A 59 30.58 19.83 10.75
N LYS A 60 30.82 19.47 12.00
CA LYS A 60 30.10 20.01 13.17
C LYS A 60 30.33 21.51 13.33
N ARG A 61 31.56 22.00 13.17
CA ARG A 61 31.87 23.44 13.23
C ARG A 61 31.21 24.23 12.12
N THR A 62 31.32 23.78 10.87
CA THR A 62 30.70 24.46 9.71
C THR A 62 29.18 24.51 9.80
N SER A 63 28.52 23.45 10.29
CA SER A 63 27.06 23.46 10.50
C SER A 63 26.64 24.38 11.64
N ALA A 64 27.40 24.44 12.74
CA ALA A 64 27.17 25.39 13.82
C ALA A 64 27.37 26.84 13.37
N GLU A 65 28.41 27.13 12.59
CA GLU A 65 28.66 28.47 12.01
C GLU A 65 27.57 28.87 11.01
N LYS A 66 27.12 27.95 10.16
CA LYS A 66 25.96 28.20 9.27
C LYS A 66 24.68 28.49 10.05
N ARG A 67 24.44 27.78 11.16
CA ARG A 67 23.30 28.05 12.06
C ARG A 67 23.42 29.42 12.74
N LYS A 68 24.62 29.81 13.18
CA LYS A 68 24.90 31.15 13.75
C LYS A 68 24.73 32.28 12.73
N LYS A 69 25.12 32.05 11.47
CA LYS A 69 24.98 33.00 10.36
C LYS A 69 23.54 33.13 9.85
N ARG A 70 22.71 32.10 10.02
CA ARG A 70 21.27 32.22 9.81
C ARG A 70 20.69 33.01 10.98
N LYS A 71 20.58 34.33 10.80
CA LYS A 71 19.67 35.15 11.61
C LYS A 71 18.31 34.44 11.60
N LEU A 72 17.72 34.21 12.77
CA LEU A 72 16.35 33.73 12.86
C LEU A 72 15.47 34.82 12.25
N LYS A 73 15.19 34.70 10.95
CA LYS A 73 14.27 35.60 10.28
C LYS A 73 12.93 35.47 10.96
N SER A 74 12.32 36.59 11.31
CA SER A 74 10.97 36.60 11.85
C SER A 74 10.00 35.98 10.83
N GLY A 75 8.88 35.42 11.29
CA GLY A 75 7.85 34.90 10.37
C GLY A 75 7.38 35.97 9.37
N ILE A 76 7.42 37.24 9.79
CA ILE A 76 7.04 38.40 8.98
C ILE A 76 8.07 38.67 7.88
N GLU A 77 9.37 38.63 8.19
CA GLU A 77 10.43 38.80 7.17
C GLU A 77 10.36 37.72 6.10
N LYS A 78 10.12 36.46 6.50
CA LYS A 78 9.95 35.37 5.54
C LYS A 78 8.72 35.57 4.66
N TYR A 79 7.59 35.95 5.26
CA TYR A 79 6.39 36.26 4.52
C TYR A 79 6.62 37.40 3.52
N GLN A 80 7.33 38.46 3.90
CA GLN A 80 7.67 39.56 2.99
C GLN A 80 8.57 39.11 1.84
N GLU A 81 9.55 38.23 2.10
CA GLU A 81 10.40 37.63 1.06
C GLU A 81 9.61 36.74 0.08
N GLU A 82 8.60 36.04 0.59
CA GLU A 82 7.78 35.08 -0.17
C GLU A 82 6.52 35.74 -0.80
N LYS A 83 6.17 36.98 -0.41
CA LYS A 83 4.90 37.66 -0.78
C LYS A 83 4.70 37.85 -2.29
N GLY A 84 5.79 37.82 -3.08
CA GLY A 84 5.77 37.95 -4.53
C GLY A 84 5.89 36.63 -5.30
N GLN A 85 6.01 35.49 -4.61
CA GLN A 85 6.12 34.19 -5.28
C GLN A 85 4.74 33.62 -5.58
N ASP A 86 4.54 33.21 -6.83
CA ASP A 86 3.34 32.49 -7.23
C ASP A 86 3.46 31.01 -6.85
N TYR A 87 2.65 30.58 -5.88
CA TYR A 87 2.56 29.20 -5.42
C TYR A 87 1.37 28.44 -6.03
N THR A 88 0.71 28.97 -7.05
CA THR A 88 -0.50 28.37 -7.63
C THR A 88 -0.24 26.93 -8.09
N GLN A 89 0.86 26.70 -8.82
CA GLN A 89 1.18 25.34 -9.31
C GLN A 89 1.50 24.36 -8.17
N SER A 90 2.30 24.78 -7.17
CA SER A 90 2.61 23.94 -6.02
C SER A 90 1.37 23.61 -5.20
N ASN A 91 0.46 24.57 -5.05
CA ASN A 91 -0.80 24.38 -4.34
C ASN A 91 -1.72 23.41 -5.09
N LEU A 92 -1.82 23.52 -6.42
CA LEU A 92 -2.56 22.57 -7.24
C LEU A 92 -2.00 21.15 -7.15
N VAL A 93 -0.68 20.99 -7.14
CA VAL A 93 -0.03 19.68 -6.96
C VAL A 93 -0.30 19.13 -5.56
N ALA A 94 -0.22 19.96 -4.53
CA ALA A 94 -0.53 19.57 -3.16
C ALA A 94 -2.00 19.12 -3.02
N LEU A 95 -2.94 19.87 -3.60
CA LEU A 95 -4.36 19.52 -3.62
C LEU A 95 -4.60 18.21 -4.35
N LYS A 96 -3.97 17.98 -5.51
CA LYS A 96 -4.04 16.69 -6.22
C LYS A 96 -3.54 15.54 -5.35
N HIS A 97 -2.38 15.69 -4.72
CA HIS A 97 -1.85 14.69 -3.80
C HIS A 97 -2.81 14.41 -2.64
N ILE A 98 -3.39 15.43 -2.02
CA ILE A 98 -4.38 15.27 -0.94
C ILE A 98 -5.60 14.50 -1.44
N THR A 99 -6.10 14.81 -2.64
CA THR A 99 -7.23 14.07 -3.22
C THR A 99 -6.89 12.62 -3.56
N ASP A 100 -5.62 12.30 -3.78
CA ASP A 100 -5.17 10.96 -4.16
C ASP A 100 -4.79 10.09 -2.95
N LEU A 101 -4.50 10.69 -1.79
CA LEU A 101 -4.15 9.96 -0.55
C LEU A 101 -5.25 9.03 -0.03
N GLY A 102 -6.52 9.23 -0.44
CA GLY A 102 -7.65 8.38 -0.06
C GLY A 102 -8.18 7.46 -1.16
N LYS A 103 -7.63 7.55 -2.38
CA LYS A 103 -8.11 6.74 -3.51
C LYS A 103 -7.35 5.43 -3.58
N VAL A 104 -8.09 4.33 -3.63
CA VAL A 104 -7.52 3.00 -3.91
C VAL A 104 -6.96 3.01 -5.33
N SER A 105 -5.73 2.51 -5.51
CA SER A 105 -5.12 2.38 -6.84
C SER A 105 -6.04 1.59 -7.79
N ARG A 106 -6.11 1.98 -9.06
CA ARG A 106 -7.01 1.35 -10.05
C ARG A 106 -6.83 -0.16 -10.10
N ASP A 107 -5.58 -0.64 -10.16
CA ASP A 107 -5.24 -2.06 -10.17
C ASP A 107 -5.80 -2.82 -8.95
N ILE A 108 -5.84 -2.18 -7.78
CA ILE A 108 -6.36 -2.77 -6.56
C ILE A 108 -7.89 -2.73 -6.58
N SER A 109 -8.48 -1.61 -7.03
CA SER A 109 -9.93 -1.48 -7.16
C SER A 109 -10.50 -2.50 -8.14
N GLU A 110 -9.82 -2.75 -9.26
CA GLU A 110 -10.21 -3.75 -10.26
C GLU A 110 -10.11 -5.17 -9.69
N LYS A 111 -9.06 -5.48 -8.91
CA LYS A 111 -8.95 -6.76 -8.21
C LYS A 111 -10.06 -6.96 -7.19
N ILE A 112 -10.43 -5.92 -6.43
CA ILE A 112 -11.53 -5.97 -5.47
C ILE A 112 -12.86 -6.23 -6.19
N LEU A 113 -13.12 -5.51 -7.29
CA LEU A 113 -14.29 -5.73 -8.14
C LEU A 113 -14.34 -7.15 -8.72
N TYR A 114 -13.21 -7.65 -9.21
CA TYR A 114 -13.11 -9.00 -9.77
C TYR A 114 -13.30 -10.11 -8.71
N LYS A 115 -12.87 -9.88 -7.47
CA LYS A 115 -13.00 -10.86 -6.37
C LYS A 115 -14.38 -10.84 -5.71
N HIS A 116 -15.13 -9.76 -5.86
CA HIS A 116 -16.49 -9.63 -5.31
C HIS A 116 -17.56 -9.40 -6.39
N PRO A 117 -17.65 -10.23 -7.44
CA PRO A 117 -18.75 -10.12 -8.38
C PRO A 117 -20.05 -10.55 -7.66
N CYS A 118 -21.14 -9.82 -7.92
CA CYS A 118 -22.50 -10.17 -7.50
C CYS A 118 -22.72 -10.32 -5.99
N ARG A 119 -22.19 -9.37 -5.19
CA ARG A 119 -22.37 -9.39 -3.72
C ARG A 119 -23.79 -9.02 -3.28
N LEU A 120 -24.53 -8.32 -4.14
CA LEU A 120 -25.93 -7.96 -3.91
C LEU A 120 -26.84 -9.05 -4.48
N SER A 121 -27.92 -9.37 -3.77
CA SER A 121 -28.92 -10.36 -4.19
C SER A 121 -29.55 -10.06 -5.54
N ARG A 122 -29.54 -8.80 -5.97
CA ARG A 122 -30.04 -8.34 -7.29
C ARG A 122 -29.14 -8.73 -8.45
N ASP A 123 -27.84 -8.92 -8.21
CA ASP A 123 -26.85 -9.20 -9.26
C ASP A 123 -26.70 -10.71 -9.52
N VAL A 124 -27.20 -11.55 -8.60
CA VAL A 124 -27.19 -13.00 -8.75
C VAL A 124 -28.22 -13.40 -9.81
N LYS A 125 -27.75 -13.82 -10.98
CA LYS A 125 -28.61 -14.46 -11.98
C LYS A 125 -29.25 -15.70 -11.35
N GLN A 126 -30.55 -15.66 -11.12
CA GLN A 126 -31.30 -16.80 -10.60
C GLN A 126 -31.16 -17.94 -11.62
N LYS A 127 -30.54 -19.04 -11.21
CA LYS A 127 -30.51 -20.26 -12.02
C LYS A 127 -31.97 -20.69 -12.22
N GLN A 128 -32.38 -20.84 -13.48
CA GLN A 128 -33.68 -21.42 -13.80
C GLN A 128 -33.73 -22.80 -13.15
N LYS A 129 -34.77 -23.06 -12.36
CA LYS A 129 -34.95 -24.37 -11.74
C LYS A 129 -35.17 -25.36 -12.87
N GLU A 130 -34.37 -26.42 -12.89
CA GLU A 130 -34.63 -27.55 -13.76
C GLU A 130 -36.01 -28.12 -13.40
N GLU A 131 -36.83 -28.40 -14.41
CA GLU A 131 -38.15 -28.98 -14.20
C GLU A 131 -37.97 -30.33 -13.50
N GLU A 132 -38.62 -30.50 -12.35
CA GLU A 132 -38.56 -31.75 -11.58
C GLU A 132 -39.17 -32.87 -12.44
N VAL A 133 -38.32 -33.75 -12.96
CA VAL A 133 -38.77 -34.92 -13.72
C VAL A 133 -39.42 -35.89 -12.73
N SER A 134 -40.76 -35.90 -12.71
CA SER A 134 -41.51 -36.92 -11.97
C SER A 134 -41.18 -38.30 -12.54
N LEU A 135 -40.80 -39.23 -11.65
CA LEU A 135 -40.59 -40.63 -12.00
C LEU A 135 -41.90 -41.38 -12.32
N PHE A 136 -43.04 -40.79 -11.95
CA PHE A 136 -44.36 -41.35 -12.20
C PHE A 136 -45.03 -40.61 -13.35
N THR A 137 -45.57 -41.40 -14.27
CA THR A 137 -46.41 -40.91 -15.36
C THR A 137 -47.88 -40.94 -14.95
N GLU A 138 -48.72 -40.15 -15.62
CA GLU A 138 -50.17 -40.13 -15.38
C GLU A 138 -50.80 -41.54 -15.55
N GLU A 139 -50.22 -42.39 -16.40
CA GLU A 139 -50.66 -43.77 -16.60
C GLU A 139 -50.43 -44.65 -15.36
N ASP A 140 -49.37 -44.40 -14.59
CA ASP A 140 -49.07 -45.13 -13.37
C ASP A 140 -50.09 -44.82 -12.28
N PHE A 141 -50.53 -43.56 -12.20
CA PHE A 141 -51.62 -43.16 -11.30
C PHE A 141 -52.95 -43.81 -11.67
N GLN A 142 -53.24 -43.98 -12.97
CA GLN A 142 -54.44 -44.69 -13.41
C GLN A 142 -54.42 -46.19 -13.05
N LYS A 143 -53.26 -46.84 -13.14
CA LYS A 143 -53.09 -48.24 -12.70
C LYS A 143 -53.29 -48.36 -11.19
N PHE A 144 -52.65 -47.48 -10.42
CA PHE A 144 -52.78 -47.46 -8.97
C PHE A 144 -54.23 -47.25 -8.52
N ALA A 145 -54.94 -46.32 -9.16
CA ALA A 145 -56.35 -46.04 -8.87
C ALA A 145 -57.27 -47.22 -9.21
N LYS A 146 -56.91 -48.10 -10.15
CA LYS A 146 -57.69 -49.32 -10.43
C LYS A 146 -57.43 -50.40 -9.39
N GLU A 147 -56.18 -50.55 -8.97
CA GLU A 147 -55.74 -51.59 -8.03
C GLU A 147 -56.20 -51.32 -6.59
N TYR A 148 -56.22 -50.05 -6.18
CA TYR A 148 -56.61 -49.64 -4.83
C TYR A 148 -58.07 -49.23 -4.68
N LYS A 149 -58.91 -49.36 -5.72
CA LYS A 149 -60.35 -49.17 -5.54
C LYS A 149 -60.85 -50.25 -4.57
N PRO A 150 -61.29 -49.90 -3.35
CA PRO A 150 -61.86 -50.88 -2.47
C PRO A 150 -63.09 -51.46 -3.16
N ASN A 151 -63.18 -52.79 -3.27
CA ASN A 151 -64.41 -53.45 -3.67
C ASN A 151 -65.46 -53.09 -2.61
N ILE A 152 -66.26 -52.07 -2.89
CA ILE A 152 -67.42 -51.71 -2.09
C ILE A 152 -68.35 -52.93 -2.18
N ARG A 153 -68.38 -53.71 -1.11
CA ARG A 153 -69.33 -54.80 -0.90
C ARG A 153 -70.65 -54.23 -0.39
#